data_AF-A0A1M7RI43-F1
#
_entry.id   AF-A0A1M7RI43-F1
#
_cell.length_a   1.000
_cell.length_b   1.000
_cell.length_c   1.000
_cell.angle_alpha   90.00
_cell.angle_beta   90.00
_cell.angle_gamma   90.00
#
_symmetry.space_group_name_H-M   'P 1'
#
loop_
_entity.id
_entity.type
_entity.pdbx_description
1 polymer ?
#
loop_
_entity_poly.entity_id
_entity_poly.type
_entity_poly.pdbx_seq_one_letter_code
_entity_poly.pdbx_strand_id
1 'polypeptide(L)'
;MDVMDAGREVMPVVTDGVGRADRLAARIARDGASCVWCGREFGRLVRATTDHLVPRVKGGPSWLENELAACGRCNRARGHRGAAEWADECERLGWPVDRTLLARTLRELEGAIERRGGQRRARAQIVTQLRRLEI
;
A
#
# COMPACT_ATOMS: atom_id res chain seq x y z
N MET A 1 -20.55 -4.92 32.52
CA MET A 1 -19.52 -5.81 33.07
C MET A 1 -19.76 -7.17 32.42
N ASP A 2 -19.13 -7.58 31.33
CA ASP A 2 -18.02 -7.04 30.55
C ASP A 2 -18.23 -7.51 29.10
N VAL A 3 -18.14 -6.59 28.14
CA VAL A 3 -18.04 -6.95 26.72
C VAL A 3 -16.58 -7.23 26.45
N MET A 4 -16.32 -8.45 26.00
CA MET A 4 -14.99 -8.99 25.73
C MET A 4 -14.27 -8.13 24.68
N ASP A 5 -13.20 -7.49 25.12
CA ASP A 5 -12.24 -6.76 24.29
C ASP A 5 -11.44 -7.78 23.48
N ALA A 6 -11.86 -7.99 22.22
CA ALA A 6 -11.16 -8.85 21.29
C ALA A 6 -9.84 -8.18 20.91
N GLY A 7 -8.77 -8.60 21.59
CA GLY A 7 -7.42 -8.13 21.40
C GLY A 7 -7.03 -8.07 19.92
N ARG A 8 -6.82 -6.84 19.42
CA ARG A 8 -6.24 -6.57 18.11
C ARG A 8 -4.81 -7.10 18.12
N GLU A 9 -4.60 -8.26 17.51
CA GLU A 9 -3.28 -8.86 17.37
C GLU A 9 -2.37 -7.93 16.56
N VAL A 10 -1.44 -7.29 17.27
CA VAL A 10 -0.50 -6.34 16.68
C VAL A 10 0.57 -7.16 15.98
N MET A 11 0.47 -7.28 14.65
CA MET A 11 1.51 -7.94 13.84
C MET A 11 2.87 -7.28 14.11
N PRO A 12 3.94 -8.07 14.33
CA PRO A 12 5.22 -7.54 14.73
C PRO A 12 5.76 -6.63 13.64
N VAL A 13 6.24 -5.45 14.04
CA VAL A 13 6.96 -4.53 13.16
C VAL A 13 8.22 -5.27 12.70
N VAL A 14 8.26 -5.65 11.42
CA VAL A 14 9.44 -6.29 10.83
C VAL A 14 10.60 -5.30 10.83
N THR A 15 11.58 -5.56 11.69
CA THR A 15 12.83 -4.83 11.81
C THR A 15 13.88 -5.35 10.82
N ASP A 16 14.91 -4.54 10.58
CA ASP A 16 15.95 -4.75 9.57
C ASP A 16 16.58 -6.15 9.59
N GLY A 17 16.70 -6.77 8.41
CA GLY A 17 17.30 -8.11 8.22
C GLY A 17 16.50 -9.06 7.32
N VAL A 18 15.24 -8.73 7.03
CA VAL A 18 14.35 -9.53 6.17
C VAL A 18 14.64 -9.26 4.68
N GLY A 19 14.84 -10.32 3.89
CA GLY A 19 15.13 -10.22 2.48
C GLY A 19 14.01 -9.51 1.69
N ARG A 20 14.35 -8.89 0.56
CA ARG A 20 13.35 -8.22 -0.31
C ARG A 20 12.21 -9.17 -0.72
N ALA A 21 12.54 -10.46 -0.93
CA ALA A 21 11.60 -11.52 -1.27
C ALA A 21 10.62 -11.80 -0.13
N ASP A 22 11.12 -12.00 1.09
CA ASP A 22 10.31 -12.27 2.28
C ASP A 22 9.36 -11.11 2.58
N ARG A 23 9.85 -9.87 2.41
CA ARG A 23 9.02 -8.68 2.56
C ARG A 23 7.91 -8.60 1.52
N LEU A 24 8.13 -9.13 0.31
CA LEU A 24 7.09 -9.23 -0.73
C LEU A 24 6.09 -10.33 -0.43
N ALA A 25 6.54 -11.47 0.05
CA ALA A 25 5.67 -12.53 0.54
C ALA A 25 4.76 -12.03 1.66
N ALA A 26 5.29 -11.25 2.62
CA ALA A 26 4.49 -10.67 3.71
C ALA A 26 3.36 -9.75 3.20
N ARG A 27 3.60 -8.93 2.17
CA ARG A 27 2.56 -8.08 1.56
C ARG A 27 1.49 -8.91 0.84
N ILE A 28 1.93 -9.93 0.09
CA ILE A 28 1.01 -10.85 -0.59
C ILE A 28 0.12 -11.58 0.41
N ALA A 29 0.69 -12.05 1.52
CA ALA A 29 -0.07 -12.69 2.59
C ALA A 29 -1.04 -11.72 3.27
N ARG A 30 -0.64 -10.46 3.49
CA ARG A 30 -1.46 -9.42 4.14
C ARG A 30 -2.62 -8.92 3.27
N ASP A 31 -2.35 -8.66 1.98
CA ASP A 31 -3.25 -7.90 1.11
C ASP A 31 -3.85 -8.73 -0.03
N GLY A 32 -3.39 -9.97 -0.22
CA GLY A 32 -3.84 -10.88 -1.26
C GLY A 32 -2.83 -11.13 -2.39
N ALA A 33 -3.04 -12.23 -3.10
CA ALA A 33 -2.15 -12.72 -4.16
C ALA A 33 -2.46 -12.14 -5.55
N SER A 34 -3.01 -10.93 -5.62
CA SER A 34 -3.36 -10.24 -6.87
C SER A 34 -2.74 -8.85 -6.96
N CYS A 35 -2.50 -8.40 -8.19
CA CYS A 35 -2.07 -7.03 -8.45
C CYS A 35 -3.10 -6.04 -7.92
N VAL A 36 -2.68 -5.17 -7.00
CA VAL A 36 -3.56 -4.15 -6.39
C VAL A 36 -4.23 -3.23 -7.42
N TRP A 37 -3.64 -3.07 -8.61
CA TRP A 37 -4.15 -2.16 -9.64
C TRP A 37 -5.04 -2.83 -10.68
N CYS A 38 -4.68 -4.01 -11.17
CA CYS A 38 -5.40 -4.65 -12.28
C CYS A 38 -6.14 -5.94 -11.90
N GLY A 39 -6.07 -6.34 -10.63
CA GLY A 39 -6.72 -7.54 -10.10
C GLY A 39 -6.13 -8.88 -10.58
N ARG A 40 -5.17 -8.90 -11.51
CA ARG A 40 -4.57 -10.14 -12.01
C ARG A 40 -3.79 -10.84 -10.90
N GLU A 41 -4.08 -12.13 -10.71
CA GLU A 41 -3.36 -13.01 -9.78
C GLU A 41 -1.88 -13.11 -10.14
N PHE A 42 -1.04 -13.16 -9.11
CA PHE A 42 0.38 -13.35 -9.27
C PHE A 42 0.72 -14.80 -9.60
N GLY A 43 1.74 -14.99 -10.41
CA GLY A 43 2.21 -16.31 -10.81
C GLY A 43 3.41 -16.21 -11.74
N ARG A 44 3.68 -17.30 -12.48
CA ARG A 44 4.84 -17.37 -13.38
C ARG A 44 4.88 -16.25 -14.42
N LEU A 45 3.72 -15.89 -14.97
CA LEU A 45 3.57 -14.86 -16.01
C LEU A 45 3.35 -13.45 -15.43
N VAL A 46 2.73 -13.35 -14.26
CA VAL A 46 2.42 -12.09 -13.58
C VAL A 46 3.27 -12.00 -12.32
N ARG A 47 4.51 -11.55 -12.47
CA ARG A 47 5.42 -11.41 -11.32
C ARG A 47 5.01 -10.24 -10.44
N ALA A 48 4.89 -10.51 -9.14
CA ALA A 48 4.69 -9.48 -8.13
C ALA A 48 5.94 -8.61 -7.98
N THR A 49 5.71 -7.33 -7.70
CA THR A 49 6.73 -6.34 -7.39
C THR A 49 6.25 -5.48 -6.24
N THR A 50 7.18 -4.83 -5.55
CA THR A 50 6.89 -3.85 -4.51
C THR A 50 6.50 -2.52 -5.13
N ASP A 51 5.32 -2.01 -4.79
CA ASP A 51 4.88 -0.66 -5.14
C ASP A 51 4.64 0.17 -3.88
N HIS A 52 4.97 1.47 -3.94
CA HIS A 52 4.84 2.41 -2.81
C HIS A 52 3.63 3.33 -3.02
N LEU A 53 2.67 3.37 -2.11
CA LEU A 53 1.46 4.21 -2.27
C LEU A 53 1.80 5.70 -2.31
N VAL A 54 2.69 6.15 -1.44
CA VAL A 54 3.40 7.42 -1.59
C VAL A 54 4.73 7.15 -2.31
N PRO A 55 4.93 7.63 -3.54
CA PRO A 55 6.19 7.42 -4.26
C PRO A 55 7.40 7.95 -3.47
N ARG A 56 8.52 7.21 -3.51
CA ARG A 56 9.76 7.61 -2.82
C ARG A 56 10.26 8.99 -3.23
N VAL A 57 10.16 9.31 -4.53
CA VAL A 57 10.53 10.63 -5.07
C VAL A 57 9.65 11.78 -4.54
N LYS A 58 8.45 11.46 -4.04
CA LYS A 58 7.53 12.39 -3.36
C LYS A 58 7.69 12.39 -1.83
N GLY A 59 8.70 11.69 -1.31
CA GLY A 59 9.02 11.61 0.12
C GLY A 59 8.44 10.40 0.85
N GLY A 60 7.80 9.46 0.16
CA GLY A 60 7.28 8.25 0.79
C GLY A 60 8.39 7.32 1.31
N PRO A 61 8.31 6.81 2.54
CA PRO A 61 9.34 5.92 3.08
C PRO A 61 9.21 4.50 2.51
N SER A 62 10.30 3.74 2.50
CA SER A 62 10.28 2.30 2.16
C SER A 62 9.91 1.46 3.39
N TRP A 63 8.73 1.77 3.95
CA TRP A 63 8.15 1.10 5.10
C TRP A 63 7.04 0.15 4.66
N LEU A 64 6.79 -0.92 5.43
CA LEU A 64 5.81 -1.94 5.05
C LEU A 64 4.39 -1.35 4.95
N GLU A 65 4.11 -0.32 5.74
CA GLU A 65 2.87 0.46 5.76
C GLU A 65 2.69 1.32 4.51
N ASN A 66 3.76 1.59 3.74
CA ASN A 66 3.67 2.34 2.48
C ASN A 66 3.63 1.43 1.25
N GLU A 67 3.62 0.10 1.41
CA GLU A 67 3.90 -0.80 0.30
C GLU A 67 2.83 -1.88 0.09
N LEU A 68 2.50 -2.09 -1.19
CA LEU A 68 1.59 -3.15 -1.67
C LEU A 68 2.27 -3.95 -2.78
N ALA A 69 1.64 -5.06 -3.16
CA ALA A 69 2.06 -5.88 -4.28
C ALA A 69 1.38 -5.41 -5.59
N ALA A 70 2.19 -5.13 -6.61
CA ALA A 70 1.72 -4.79 -7.96
C ALA A 70 2.45 -5.61 -9.02
N CYS A 71 1.80 -5.92 -10.14
CA CYS A 71 2.50 -6.53 -11.27
C CYS A 71 3.47 -5.52 -11.91
N GLY A 72 4.53 -6.01 -12.56
CA GLY A 72 5.55 -5.15 -13.16
C GLY A 72 5.01 -4.16 -14.21
N ARG A 73 3.97 -4.55 -14.97
CA ARG A 73 3.31 -3.68 -15.96
C ARG A 73 2.62 -2.49 -15.29
N CYS A 74 1.76 -2.75 -14.30
CA CYS A 74 1.02 -1.69 -13.61
C CYS A 74 1.95 -0.80 -12.78
N ASN A 75 2.93 -1.39 -12.08
CA ASN A 75 3.91 -0.62 -11.30
C ASN A 75 4.69 0.36 -12.20
N ARG A 76 5.18 -0.12 -13.35
CA ARG A 76 5.87 0.75 -14.33
C ARG A 76 4.94 1.81 -14.91
N ALA A 77 3.71 1.44 -15.29
CA ALA A 77 2.76 2.37 -15.88
C ALA A 77 2.38 3.47 -14.88
N ARG A 78 2.13 3.13 -13.62
CA ARG A 78 1.84 4.10 -12.56
C ARG A 78 2.93 5.16 -12.42
N GLY A 79 4.20 4.72 -12.41
CA GLY A 79 5.36 5.60 -12.30
C GLY A 79 5.41 6.34 -10.97
N HIS A 80 5.34 7.67 -11.01
CA HIS A 80 5.40 8.53 -9.81
C HIS A 80 4.04 9.14 -9.43
N ARG A 81 2.95 8.65 -10.01
CA ARG A 81 1.58 9.09 -9.68
C ARG A 81 1.17 8.67 -8.27
N GLY A 82 0.31 9.47 -7.65
CA GLY A 82 -0.31 9.08 -6.38
C GLY A 82 -1.18 7.82 -6.57
N ALA A 83 -1.34 7.04 -5.51
CA ALA A 83 -2.25 5.89 -5.49
C ALA A 83 -3.68 6.28 -5.89
N ALA A 84 -4.22 7.37 -5.33
CA ALA A 84 -5.58 7.83 -5.64
C ALA A 84 -5.74 8.24 -7.12
N GLU A 85 -4.79 9.02 -7.64
CA GLU A 85 -4.78 9.41 -9.06
C GLU A 85 -4.73 8.20 -9.99
N TRP A 86 -3.94 7.19 -9.62
CA TRP A 86 -3.80 5.98 -10.41
C TRP A 86 -4.99 5.03 -10.26
N ALA A 87 -5.66 5.02 -9.10
CA ALA A 87 -6.90 4.29 -8.89
C ALA A 87 -8.00 4.76 -9.86
N ASP A 88 -8.19 6.07 -9.99
CA ASP A 88 -9.15 6.65 -10.94
C ASP A 88 -8.85 6.21 -12.39
N GLU A 89 -7.57 6.20 -12.77
CA GLU A 89 -7.16 5.74 -14.10
C GLU A 89 -7.41 4.24 -14.30
N CYS A 90 -7.15 3.41 -13.28
CA CYS A 90 -7.42 1.98 -13.35
C CYS A 90 -8.93 1.71 -13.50
N GLU A 91 -9.77 2.43 -12.77
CA GLU A 91 -11.23 2.32 -12.89
C GLU A 91 -11.71 2.77 -14.28
N ARG A 92 -11.14 3.85 -14.82
CA ARG A 92 -11.41 4.29 -16.21
C ARG A 92 -11.03 3.22 -17.24
N LEU A 93 -10.02 2.40 -16.95
CA LEU A 93 -9.61 1.25 -17.75
C LEU A 93 -10.43 -0.02 -17.46
N GLY A 94 -11.43 0.05 -16.58
CA GLY A 94 -12.28 -1.08 -16.18
C GLY A 94 -11.60 -2.09 -15.27
N TRP A 95 -10.54 -1.69 -14.55
CA TRP A 95 -9.85 -2.57 -13.62
C TRP A 95 -10.44 -2.48 -12.20
N PRO A 96 -10.54 -3.62 -11.49
CA PRO A 96 -11.17 -3.68 -10.17
C PRO A 96 -10.18 -3.22 -9.10
N VAL A 97 -10.12 -1.91 -8.83
CA VAL A 97 -9.29 -1.37 -7.75
C VAL A 97 -10.06 -1.39 -6.43
N ASP A 98 -9.45 -1.97 -5.40
CA ASP A 98 -9.97 -1.91 -4.04
C ASP A 98 -9.55 -0.59 -3.37
N ARG A 99 -10.40 0.43 -3.46
CA ARG A 99 -10.19 1.74 -2.81
C ARG A 99 -10.11 1.63 -1.29
N THR A 100 -10.83 0.69 -0.69
CA THR A 100 -10.87 0.49 0.77
C THR A 100 -9.50 0.01 1.26
N LEU A 101 -8.88 -0.94 0.56
CA LEU A 101 -7.51 -1.36 0.82
C LEU A 101 -6.53 -0.18 0.73
N LEU A 102 -6.59 0.63 -0.34
CA LEU A 102 -5.70 1.77 -0.51
C LEU A 102 -5.85 2.80 0.64
N ALA A 103 -7.08 3.13 1.02
CA ALA A 103 -7.36 4.06 2.10
C ALA A 103 -6.86 3.52 3.45
N ARG A 104 -7.13 2.23 3.75
CA ARG A 104 -6.65 1.57 4.98
C ARG A 104 -5.12 1.63 5.07
N THR A 105 -4.41 1.24 4.02
CA THR A 105 -2.93 1.24 4.01
C THR A 105 -2.36 2.66 4.16
N LEU A 106 -2.98 3.67 3.53
CA LEU A 106 -2.57 5.06 3.71
C LEU A 106 -2.78 5.57 5.15
N ARG A 107 -3.88 5.19 5.82
CA ARG A 107 -4.10 5.51 7.24
C ARG A 107 -3.12 4.78 8.16
N GLU A 108 -2.78 3.53 7.84
CA GLU A 108 -1.73 2.79 8.57
C GLU A 108 -0.37 3.50 8.45
N LEU A 109 -0.03 3.98 7.25
CA LEU A 109 1.18 4.76 7.01
C LEU A 109 1.15 6.09 7.77
N GLU A 110 0.02 6.79 7.78
CA GLU A 110 -0.14 8.03 8.55
C GLU A 110 0.14 7.78 10.04
N GLY A 111 -0.51 6.77 10.63
CA GLY A 111 -0.28 6.41 12.02
C GLY A 111 1.18 5.97 12.29
N ALA A 112 1.83 5.30 11.34
CA ALA A 112 3.25 4.95 11.46
C ALA A 112 4.16 6.19 11.45
N ILE A 113 3.85 7.20 10.62
CA ILE A 113 4.57 8.48 10.60
C ILE A 113 4.36 9.23 11.91
N GLU A 114 3.16 9.21 12.48
CA GLU A 114 2.89 9.84 13.77
C GLU A 114 3.68 9.21 14.91
N ARG A 115 3.76 7.87 14.95
CA ARG A 115 4.54 7.15 15.97
C ARG A 115 6.05 7.33 15.82
N ARG A 116 6.57 7.28 14.58
CA ARG A 116 8.02 7.33 14.31
C ARG A 116 8.56 8.75 14.17
N GLY A 117 7.69 9.73 13.93
CA GLY A 117 8.06 11.10 13.59
C GLY A 117 8.67 11.23 12.18
N GLY A 118 8.84 12.48 11.74
CA GLY A 118 9.46 12.79 10.44
C GLY A 118 8.51 12.74 9.24
N GLN A 119 9.08 12.54 8.05
CA GLN A 119 8.36 12.34 6.77
C GLN A 119 7.31 13.41 6.40
N ARG A 120 7.55 14.69 6.70
CA ARG A 120 6.62 15.81 6.42
C ARG A 120 6.05 15.81 5.00
N ARG A 121 6.89 15.53 3.99
CA ARG A 121 6.46 15.46 2.58
C ARG A 121 5.50 14.29 2.32
N ALA A 122 5.73 13.12 2.93
CA ALA A 122 4.81 11.99 2.82
C ALA A 122 3.45 12.31 3.45
N ARG A 123 3.43 12.93 4.64
CA ARG A 123 2.18 13.29 5.33
C ARG A 123 1.27 14.15 4.45
N ALA A 124 1.80 15.18 3.79
CA ALA A 124 1.04 16.01 2.87
C ALA A 124 0.46 15.22 1.68
N GLN A 125 1.23 14.25 1.15
CA GLN A 125 0.76 13.37 0.08
C GLN A 125 -0.33 12.40 0.55
N ILE A 126 -0.25 11.90 1.79
CA ILE A 126 -1.25 11.00 2.36
C ILE A 126 -2.60 11.72 2.49
N VAL A 127 -2.62 12.89 3.13
CA VAL A 127 -3.84 13.69 3.30
C VAL A 127 -4.52 13.98 1.95
N THR A 128 -3.74 14.36 0.94
CA THR A 128 -4.26 14.64 -0.40
C THR A 128 -4.89 13.40 -1.04
N GLN A 129 -4.28 12.22 -0.86
CA GLN A 129 -4.76 10.98 -1.44
C GLN A 129 -6.00 10.43 -0.72
N LEU A 130 -6.02 10.45 0.62
CA LEU A 130 -7.17 10.01 1.41
C LEU A 130 -8.43 10.81 1.05
N ARG A 131 -8.29 12.14 0.92
CA ARG A 131 -9.40 13.01 0.47
C ARG A 131 -10.00 12.63 -0.88
N ARG A 132 -9.24 11.96 -1.77
CA ARG A 132 -9.72 11.53 -3.10
C ARG A 132 -10.23 10.09 -3.11
N LEU A 133 -9.80 9.26 -2.16
CA LEU A 133 -10.22 7.85 -2.07
C LEU A 133 -11.54 7.68 -1.30
N GLU A 134 -11.88 8.62 -0.42
CA GLU A 134 -13.00 8.52 0.53
C GLU A 134 -14.18 9.44 0.15
N ILE A 135 -14.22 9.93 -1.10
CA ILE A 135 -15.33 10.74 -1.65
C ILE A 135 -16.47 9.82 -2.07
#